data_AF-A0A9E4GG90-F1
#
_entry.id   AF-A0A9E4GG90-F1
#
_cell.length_a   1.000
_cell.length_b   1.000
_cell.length_c   1.000
_cell.angle_alpha   90.00
_cell.angle_beta   90.00
_cell.angle_gamma   90.00
#
_symmetry.space_group_name_H-M   'P 1'
#
loop_
_entity.id
_entity.type
_entity.pdbx_description
1 polymer ?
#
loop_
_entity_poly.entity_id
_entity_poly.type
_entity_poly.pdbx_seq_one_letter_code
_entity_poly.pdbx_strand_id
1 'polypeptide(L)' 'MPLLQPGDSAPGFSVPTHRGEELSLASLRGKKVLLWFYPKADTPG' A
#
# COMPACT_ATOMS: atom_id res chain seq x y z
N MET A 1 3.14 15.87 -7.05
CA MET A 1 3.86 14.59 -7.07
C MET A 1 3.55 13.93 -8.41
N PRO A 2 4.56 13.40 -9.14
CA PRO A 2 4.31 12.77 -10.43
C PRO A 2 3.47 11.48 -10.26
N LEU A 3 2.70 11.14 -11.29
CA LEU A 3 2.03 9.85 -11.39
C LEU A 3 3.09 8.75 -11.50
N LEU A 4 2.97 7.67 -10.75
CA LEU A 4 3.92 6.55 -10.79
C LEU A 4 3.90 5.88 -12.17
N GLN A 5 5.09 5.56 -12.67
CA GLN A 5 5.30 4.83 -13.91
C GLN A 5 5.94 3.47 -13.65
N PRO A 6 5.79 2.49 -14.58
CA PRO A 6 6.50 1.23 -14.48
C PRO A 6 8.02 1.44 -14.38
N GLY A 7 8.65 0.80 -13.40
CA GLY A 7 10.08 0.93 -13.12
C GLY A 7 10.43 1.95 -12.03
N ASP A 8 9.49 2.84 -11.66
CA ASP A 8 9.69 3.74 -10.53
C ASP A 8 9.83 2.94 -9.22
N SER A 9 10.71 3.42 -8.34
CA SER A 9 10.75 2.92 -6.97
C SER A 9 9.46 3.33 -6.26
N ALA A 10 8.77 2.36 -5.66
CA ALA A 10 7.56 2.63 -4.89
C ALA A 10 7.86 3.63 -3.75
N PRO A 11 7.10 4.73 -3.62
CA PRO A 11 7.26 5.67 -2.52
C PRO A 11 7.10 4.98 -1.16
N GLY A 12 7.90 5.40 -0.19
CA GLY A 12 7.72 4.96 1.18
C GLY A 12 6.35 5.40 1.72
N PHE A 13 5.69 4.51 2.45
CA PHE A 13 4.50 4.83 3.23
C PHE A 13 4.61 4.21 4.62
N SER A 14 3.87 4.80 5.56
CA SER A 14 3.57 4.25 6.88
C SER A 14 2.12 4.61 7.17
N VAL A 15 1.28 3.60 7.41
CA VAL A 15 -0.15 3.77 7.64
C VAL A 15 -0.64 2.78 8.71
N PRO A 16 -1.66 3.15 9.50
CA PRO A 16 -2.30 2.22 10.41
C PRO A 16 -3.09 1.16 9.62
N THR A 17 -3.01 -0.08 10.10
CA THR A 17 -3.83 -1.19 9.63
C THR A 17 -5.22 -1.16 10.28
N HIS A 18 -6.12 -2.03 9.82
CA HIS A 18 -7.43 -2.25 10.45
C HIS A 18 -7.35 -2.73 11.91
N ARG A 19 -6.16 -3.17 12.38
CA ARG A 19 -5.92 -3.58 13.77
C ARG A 19 -5.29 -2.48 14.63
N GLY A 20 -5.03 -1.30 14.06
CA GLY A 20 -4.32 -0.20 14.72
C GLY A 20 -2.80 -0.38 14.77
N GLU A 21 -2.26 -1.46 14.19
CA GLU A 21 -0.81 -1.65 14.04
C GLU A 21 -0.28 -0.79 12.89
N GLU A 22 0.92 -0.24 13.02
CA GLU A 22 1.57 0.56 11.98
C GLU A 22 2.23 -0.36 10.94
N LEU A 23 1.88 -0.20 9.66
CA LEU A 23 2.49 -0.91 8.54
C LEU A 23 3.26 0.07 7.66
N SER A 24 4.53 -0.25 7.37
CA SER A 24 5.33 0.51 6.43
C SER A 24 5.79 -0.34 5.25
N LEU A 25 6.04 0.29 4.10
CA LEU A 25 6.63 -0.41 2.96
C LEU A 25 8.00 -1.01 3.32
N ALA A 26 8.76 -0.34 4.20
CA ALA A 26 10.08 -0.78 4.62
C ALA A 26 10.06 -2.09 5.40
N SER A 27 9.02 -2.35 6.21
CA SER A 27 8.90 -3.61 6.97
C SER A 27 8.59 -4.82 6.08
N LEU A 28 8.17 -4.59 4.83
CA LEU A 28 7.85 -5.64 3.86
C LEU A 28 9.00 -5.97 2.90
N ARG A 29 10.20 -5.41 3.12
CA ARG A 29 11.39 -5.68 2.28
C ARG A 29 11.68 -7.19 2.17
N GLY A 30 12.12 -7.61 0.99
CA GLY A 30 12.39 -9.02 0.68
C GLY A 30 11.15 -9.83 0.27
N LYS A 31 9.95 -9.25 0.29
CA LYS A 31 8.71 -9.86 -0.19
C LYS A 31 8.25 -9.19 -1.49
N LYS A 32 7.57 -9.94 -2.35
CA LYS A 32 6.79 -9.37 -3.45
C LYS A 32 5.47 -8.84 -2.88
N VAL A 33 5.13 -7.59 -3.18
CA VAL A 33 3.96 -6.90 -2.61
C VAL A 33 3.10 -6.36 -3.75
N LEU A 34 1.78 -6.54 -3.64
CA LEU A 34 0.78 -5.91 -4.51
C LEU A 34 -0.06 -4.98 -3.64
N LEU A 35 -0.03 -3.68 -3.96
CA LEU A 35 -0.88 -2.67 -3.33
C LEU A 35 -2.03 -2.34 -4.27
N TRP A 36 -3.26 -2.38 -3.75
CA TRP A 36 -4.47 -2.10 -4.50
C TRP A 36 -5.44 -1.30 -3.62
N PHE A 37 -6.25 -0.44 -4.23
CA PHE A 37 -7.21 0.40 -3.54
C PHE A 37 -8.62 0.05 -4.01
N TYR A 38 -9.59 0.13 -3.10
CA TYR A 38 -11.00 -0.03 -3.40
C TYR A 38 -11.80 1.13 -2.76
N PRO A 39 -12.95 1.54 -3.32
CA PRO A 39 -13.64 2.75 -2.86
C PRO A 39 -14.25 2.63 -1.46
N LYS A 40 -14.85 1.48 -1.15
CA LYS A 40 -15.55 1.24 0.12
C LYS A 40 -15.58 -0.25 0.46
N ALA A 41 -15.43 -0.56 1.73
CA ALA A 41 -15.56 -1.93 2.25
C ALA A 41 -17.04 -2.34 2.30
N ASP A 42 -17.31 -3.64 2.24
CA ASP A 42 -18.63 -4.24 2.47
C ASP A 42 -19.76 -3.72 1.57
N THR A 43 -19.44 -3.38 0.32
CA THR A 43 -20.44 -3.05 -0.70
C THR A 43 -20.55 -4.19 -1.74
N PRO A 44 -21.77 -4.57 -2.17
CA PRO A 44 -21.94 -5.38 -3.38
C PRO A 44 -21.30 -4.66 -4.56
N GLY A 45 -20.45 -5.37 -5.30
CA GLY A 45 -19.84 -4.87 -6.54
C GLY A 45 -20.82 -4.85 -7.70
#